data_AF-A0A9W8HLY3-F1
#
_entry.id   AF-A0A9W8HLY3-F1
#
_cell.length_a   1.000
_cell.length_b   1.000
_cell.length_c   1.000
_cell.angle_alpha   90.00
_cell.angle_beta   90.00
_cell.angle_gamma   90.00
#
_symmetry.space_group_name_H-M   'P 1'
#
loop_
_entity.id
_entity.type
_entity.pdbx_description
1 polymer ?
#
loop_
_entity_poly.entity_id
_entity_poly.type
_entity_poly.pdbx_seq_one_letter_code
_entity_poly.pdbx_strand_id
1 'polypeptide(L)'
;MGKLKKKYTEGASRTYTTRNRALKKLQLSLADFRRLCILKGIYPVEPRSAKRANRGSTKPTTFYYTQDVKLLSSEPLIAKFRQHKIFLRRLQHALGKKDFTRAKNLNSHRPEYTLNHLVIERYPSFTDALRDLDDALCMVFLFASMPSVKRVPKQGIEECK
;
A
#
# COMPACT_ATOMS: atom_id res chain seq x y z
N MET A 1 -40.95 1.54 19.55
CA MET A 1 -39.86 0.60 19.91
C MET A 1 -39.07 0.26 18.65
N GLY A 2 -37.77 0.59 18.58
CA GLY A 2 -36.95 0.32 17.38
C GLY A 2 -36.65 -1.18 17.20
N LYS A 3 -36.51 -1.64 15.95
CA LYS A 3 -36.17 -3.04 15.63
C LYS A 3 -34.85 -3.47 16.30
N LEU A 4 -34.81 -4.70 16.81
CA LEU A 4 -33.60 -5.30 17.40
C LEU A 4 -32.44 -5.27 16.40
N LYS A 5 -31.33 -4.62 16.80
CA LYS A 5 -30.15 -4.48 15.95
C LYS A 5 -29.32 -5.75 15.95
N LYS A 6 -28.82 -6.13 14.77
CA LYS A 6 -27.96 -7.32 14.60
C LYS A 6 -26.62 -7.12 15.29
N LYS A 7 -26.10 -8.14 15.97
CA LYS A 7 -24.79 -8.10 16.64
C LYS A 7 -23.67 -7.71 15.65
N TYR A 8 -22.69 -6.94 16.14
CA TYR A 8 -21.50 -6.48 15.39
C TYR A 8 -21.78 -5.54 14.20
N THR A 9 -22.92 -4.85 14.20
CA THR A 9 -23.25 -3.83 13.20
C THR A 9 -22.90 -2.41 13.64
N GLU A 10 -22.65 -2.20 14.93
CA GLU A 10 -22.37 -0.90 15.54
C GLU A 10 -21.11 -0.92 16.41
N GLY A 11 -20.62 0.27 16.76
CA GLY A 11 -19.47 0.49 17.61
C GLY A 11 -18.16 -0.02 17.00
N ALA A 12 -17.27 -0.55 17.85
CA ALA A 12 -15.92 -0.97 17.46
C ALA A 12 -15.87 -1.97 16.30
N SER A 13 -16.88 -2.85 16.15
CA SER A 13 -16.93 -3.80 15.03
C SER A 13 -17.16 -3.13 13.66
N ARG A 14 -17.73 -1.92 13.64
CA ARG A 14 -17.94 -1.12 12.42
C ARG A 14 -16.77 -0.16 12.19
N THR A 15 -16.23 0.45 13.24
CA THR A 15 -15.13 1.42 13.17
C THR A 15 -13.83 0.78 12.67
N TYR A 16 -13.54 -0.45 13.10
CA TYR A 16 -12.30 -1.14 12.78
C TYR A 16 -12.52 -2.31 11.83
N THR A 17 -11.55 -2.53 10.95
CA THR A 17 -11.50 -3.69 10.06
C THR A 17 -10.16 -4.39 10.22
N THR A 18 -10.15 -5.73 10.16
CA THR A 18 -8.91 -6.48 10.24
C THR A 18 -8.15 -6.41 8.93
N ARG A 19 -6.82 -6.54 8.98
CA ARG A 19 -5.96 -6.59 7.78
C ARG A 19 -6.48 -7.56 6.71
N ASN A 20 -6.87 -8.78 7.12
CA ASN A 20 -7.36 -9.79 6.19
C ASN A 20 -8.69 -9.39 5.52
N ARG A 21 -9.57 -8.67 6.21
CA ARG A 21 -10.79 -8.12 5.61
C ARG A 21 -10.48 -6.97 4.66
N ALA A 22 -9.55 -6.09 5.02
CA ALA A 22 -9.09 -5.01 4.15
C ALA A 22 -8.50 -5.54 2.83
N LEU A 23 -7.63 -6.55 2.91
CA LEU A 23 -7.05 -7.22 1.75
C LEU A 23 -8.12 -7.80 0.82
N LYS A 24 -9.09 -8.54 1.38
CA LYS A 24 -10.20 -9.12 0.61
C LYS A 24 -11.07 -8.05 -0.04
N LYS A 25 -11.32 -6.94 0.65
CA LYS A 25 -12.14 -5.83 0.15
C LYS A 25 -11.46 -5.08 -0.99
N LEU A 26 -10.18 -4.77 -0.87
CA LEU A 26 -9.41 -4.04 -1.88
C LEU A 26 -8.93 -4.93 -3.03
N GLN A 27 -8.99 -6.26 -2.86
CA GLN A 27 -8.51 -7.26 -3.82
C GLN A 27 -7.01 -7.07 -4.16
N LEU A 28 -6.21 -6.80 -3.13
CA LEU A 28 -4.76 -6.59 -3.23
C LEU A 28 -3.99 -7.73 -2.57
N SER A 29 -2.74 -7.92 -3.02
CA SER A 29 -1.79 -8.77 -2.29
C SER A 29 -1.35 -8.09 -0.99
N LEU A 30 -0.76 -8.85 -0.05
CA LEU A 30 -0.23 -8.27 1.19
C LEU A 30 0.89 -7.25 0.92
N ALA A 31 1.74 -7.52 -0.09
CA ALA A 31 2.83 -6.63 -0.46
C ALA A 31 2.30 -5.31 -1.04
N ASP A 32 1.35 -5.38 -1.98
CA ASP A 32 0.76 -4.21 -2.61
C ASP A 32 -0.04 -3.38 -1.59
N PHE A 33 -0.77 -4.04 -0.69
CA PHE A 33 -1.49 -3.36 0.38
C PHE A 33 -0.55 -2.63 1.33
N ARG A 34 0.56 -3.25 1.76
CA ARG A 34 1.57 -2.58 2.59
C ARG A 34 2.18 -1.38 1.88
N ARG A 35 2.52 -1.53 0.59
CA ARG A 35 3.03 -0.43 -0.23
C ARG A 35 2.02 0.71 -0.31
N LEU A 36 0.75 0.40 -0.57
CA LEU A 36 -0.32 1.39 -0.63
C LEU A 36 -0.50 2.12 0.71
N CYS A 37 -0.46 1.38 1.81
CA CYS A 37 -0.56 1.96 3.16
C CYS A 37 0.58 2.95 3.45
N ILE A 38 1.83 2.64 3.07
CA ILE A 38 2.96 3.56 3.22
C ILE A 38 2.75 4.82 2.36
N LEU A 39 2.38 4.64 1.10
CA LEU A 39 2.16 5.74 0.15
C LEU A 39 1.02 6.68 0.61
N LYS A 40 -0.04 6.14 1.23
CA LYS A 40 -1.16 6.94 1.74
C LYS A 40 -1.04 7.36 3.20
N GLY A 41 -0.04 6.86 3.94
CA GLY A 41 0.11 7.18 5.37
C GLY A 41 -0.97 6.53 6.23
N ILE A 42 -1.43 5.33 5.87
CA ILE A 42 -2.44 4.59 6.63
C ILE A 42 -1.74 3.55 7.49
N TYR A 43 -1.84 3.74 8.80
CA TYR A 43 -1.16 2.93 9.80
C TYR A 43 -2.12 1.97 10.50
N PRO A 44 -1.63 0.83 10.99
CA PRO A 44 -2.42 -0.03 11.85
C PRO A 44 -2.76 0.70 13.16
N VAL A 45 -3.95 0.40 13.70
CA VAL A 45 -4.48 1.03 14.91
C VAL A 45 -4.90 -0.01 15.93
N GLU A 46 -4.75 0.32 17.22
CA GLU A 46 -5.15 -0.54 18.32
C GLU A 46 -6.54 -0.13 18.86
N PRO A 47 -7.57 -0.96 18.70
CA PRO A 47 -8.89 -0.66 19.24
C PRO A 47 -8.89 -0.77 20.76
N ARG A 48 -9.50 0.20 21.45
CA ARG A 48 -9.70 0.18 22.92
C ARG A 48 -10.27 -1.13 23.45
N SER A 49 -11.09 -1.83 22.65
CA SER A 49 -11.55 -3.18 22.95
C SER A 49 -11.39 -4.11 21.75
N ALA A 50 -10.23 -4.78 21.68
CA ALA A 50 -9.92 -5.75 20.62
C ALA A 50 -10.96 -6.87 20.51
N LYS A 51 -11.48 -7.39 21.62
CA LYS A 51 -12.53 -8.42 21.62
C LYS A 51 -13.80 -7.95 20.91
N ARG A 52 -14.23 -6.70 21.11
CA ARG A 52 -15.42 -6.14 20.43
C ARG A 52 -15.14 -5.88 18.95
N ALA A 53 -13.97 -5.37 18.61
CA ALA A 53 -13.57 -5.16 17.21
C ALA A 53 -13.46 -6.49 16.44
N ASN A 54 -12.94 -7.54 17.07
CA ASN A 54 -12.72 -8.86 16.46
C ASN A 54 -13.89 -9.84 16.61
N ARG A 55 -15.12 -9.32 16.78
CA ARG A 55 -16.34 -10.14 16.91
C ARG A 55 -16.25 -11.27 17.96
N GLY A 56 -15.64 -10.98 19.11
CA GLY A 56 -15.50 -11.90 20.24
C GLY A 56 -14.16 -12.64 20.31
N SER A 57 -13.33 -12.59 19.27
CA SER A 57 -12.00 -13.23 19.28
C SER A 57 -10.95 -12.40 20.03
N THR A 58 -10.10 -13.06 20.80
CA THR A 58 -8.98 -12.47 21.54
C THR A 58 -7.64 -12.62 20.81
N LYS A 59 -7.62 -13.17 19.59
CA LYS A 59 -6.39 -13.39 18.82
C LYS A 59 -5.70 -12.05 18.51
N PRO A 60 -4.37 -11.96 18.64
CA PRO A 60 -3.61 -10.78 18.25
C PRO A 60 -3.81 -10.53 16.76
N THR A 61 -4.38 -9.38 16.42
CA THR A 61 -4.79 -9.05 15.06
C THR A 61 -4.53 -7.58 14.77
N THR A 62 -4.03 -7.30 13.58
CA THR A 62 -3.81 -5.94 13.11
C THR A 62 -5.13 -5.34 12.60
N PHE A 63 -5.52 -4.19 13.14
CA PHE A 63 -6.69 -3.44 12.71
C PHE A 63 -6.32 -2.18 11.95
N TYR A 64 -7.23 -1.73 11.10
CA TYR A 64 -7.23 -0.46 10.40
C TYR A 64 -8.59 0.20 10.60
N TYR A 65 -8.69 1.52 10.45
CA TYR A 65 -9.99 2.15 10.39
C TYR A 65 -10.73 1.75 9.11
N THR A 66 -12.02 1.46 9.26
CA THR A 66 -12.87 1.09 8.12
C THR A 66 -13.04 2.26 7.14
N GLN A 67 -12.96 3.51 7.63
CA GLN A 67 -13.02 4.72 6.82
C GLN A 67 -11.76 4.86 5.94
N ASP A 68 -10.57 4.65 6.49
CA ASP A 68 -9.32 4.69 5.73
C ASP A 68 -9.29 3.62 4.63
N VAL A 69 -9.73 2.40 4.96
CA VAL A 69 -9.83 1.33 3.95
C VAL A 69 -10.89 1.65 2.89
N LYS A 70 -11.93 2.44 3.23
CA LYS A 70 -12.90 2.92 2.25
C LYS A 70 -12.27 3.98 1.34
N LEU A 71 -11.49 4.91 1.90
CA LEU A 71 -10.74 5.93 1.14
C LEU A 71 -9.72 5.30 0.18
N LEU A 72 -9.03 4.24 0.62
CA LEU A 72 -8.13 3.46 -0.24
C LEU A 72 -8.85 2.86 -1.45
N SER A 73 -10.13 2.52 -1.33
CA SER A 73 -10.87 1.88 -2.42
C SER A 73 -11.04 2.79 -3.64
N SER A 74 -10.96 4.11 -3.47
CA SER A 74 -11.04 5.10 -4.56
C SER A 74 -9.66 5.48 -5.12
N GLU A 75 -8.57 4.92 -4.59
CA GLU A 75 -7.22 5.35 -4.95
C GLU A 75 -6.79 4.84 -6.35
N PRO A 76 -6.40 5.72 -7.29
CA PRO A 76 -6.03 5.33 -8.66
C PRO A 76 -4.83 4.37 -8.73
N LEU A 77 -3.92 4.39 -7.74
CA LEU A 77 -2.78 3.46 -7.71
C LEU A 77 -3.19 1.98 -7.67
N ILE A 78 -4.38 1.66 -7.15
CA ILE A 78 -4.88 0.28 -7.14
C ILE A 78 -5.00 -0.25 -8.59
N ALA A 79 -5.50 0.58 -9.51
CA ALA A 79 -5.61 0.20 -10.91
C ALA A 79 -4.22 -0.03 -11.53
N LYS A 80 -3.24 0.83 -11.21
CA LYS A 80 -1.86 0.71 -11.67
C LYS A 80 -1.17 -0.55 -11.15
N PHE A 81 -1.36 -0.92 -9.88
CA PHE A 81 -0.85 -2.18 -9.34
C PHE A 81 -1.45 -3.40 -10.04
N ARG A 82 -2.75 -3.35 -10.35
CA ARG A 82 -3.42 -4.42 -11.12
C ARG A 82 -2.87 -4.53 -12.55
N GLN A 83 -2.66 -3.41 -13.23
CA GLN A 83 -2.03 -3.37 -14.55
C GLN A 83 -0.62 -3.96 -14.51
N HIS A 84 0.18 -3.57 -13.53
CA HIS A 84 1.53 -4.09 -13.34
C HIS A 84 1.53 -5.60 -13.09
N LYS A 85 0.60 -6.10 -12.28
CA LYS A 85 0.44 -7.55 -12.05
C LYS A 85 0.09 -8.31 -13.32
N ILE A 86 -0.78 -7.76 -14.16
CA ILE A 86 -1.13 -8.35 -15.47
C ILE A 86 0.08 -8.35 -16.39
N PHE A 87 0.82 -7.24 -16.44
CA PHE A 87 2.08 -7.12 -17.18
C PHE A 87 3.07 -8.22 -16.77
N LEU A 88 3.33 -8.39 -15.46
CA LEU A 88 4.24 -9.42 -14.95
C LEU A 88 3.80 -10.84 -15.35
N ARG A 89 2.50 -11.16 -15.30
CA ARG A 89 1.99 -12.46 -15.76
C ARG A 89 2.22 -12.68 -17.26
N ARG A 90 1.95 -11.66 -18.09
CA ARG A 90 2.16 -11.73 -19.55
C ARG A 90 3.64 -11.90 -19.89
N LEU A 91 4.50 -11.17 -19.19
CA LEU A 91 5.95 -11.26 -19.33
C LEU A 91 6.45 -12.67 -18.95
N GLN A 92 6.04 -13.18 -17.78
CA GLN A 92 6.40 -14.52 -17.33
C GLN A 92 5.93 -15.60 -18.31
N HIS A 93 4.73 -15.47 -18.87
CA HIS A 93 4.21 -16.39 -19.87
C HIS A 93 5.03 -16.34 -21.19
N ALA A 94 5.40 -15.15 -21.67
CA ALA A 94 6.25 -15.02 -22.86
C ALA A 94 7.65 -15.61 -22.65
N LEU A 95 8.26 -15.33 -21.49
CA LEU A 95 9.55 -15.91 -21.09
C LEU A 95 9.49 -17.43 -20.95
N GLY A 96 8.41 -17.97 -20.38
CA GLY A 96 8.18 -19.42 -20.28
C GLY A 96 8.06 -20.11 -21.65
N LYS A 97 7.58 -19.40 -22.67
CA LYS A 97 7.54 -19.85 -24.07
C LYS A 97 8.83 -19.57 -24.84
N LYS A 98 9.85 -18.97 -24.22
CA LYS A 98 11.10 -18.52 -24.85
C LYS A 98 10.88 -17.52 -26.00
N ASP A 99 9.76 -16.78 -25.97
CA ASP A 99 9.44 -15.75 -26.95
C ASP A 99 10.05 -14.41 -26.52
N PHE A 100 11.32 -14.20 -26.88
CA PHE A 100 12.11 -13.04 -26.46
C PHE A 100 11.68 -11.74 -27.14
N THR A 101 11.19 -11.80 -28.39
CA THR A 101 10.74 -10.61 -29.12
C THR A 101 9.50 -10.02 -28.46
N ARG A 102 8.53 -10.88 -28.13
CA ARG A 102 7.33 -10.49 -27.37
C ARG A 102 7.66 -10.00 -25.97
N ALA A 103 8.60 -10.64 -25.28
CA ALA A 103 9.05 -10.19 -23.96
C ALA A 103 9.67 -8.79 -24.01
N LYS A 104 10.51 -8.51 -25.03
CA LYS A 104 11.11 -7.19 -25.26
C LYS A 104 10.04 -6.12 -25.53
N ASN A 105 9.07 -6.43 -26.39
CA ASN A 105 7.95 -5.53 -26.69
C ASN A 105 7.04 -5.28 -25.47
N LEU A 106 6.81 -6.29 -24.64
CA LEU A 106 6.08 -6.08 -23.39
C LEU A 106 6.87 -5.14 -22.47
N ASN A 107 8.18 -5.35 -22.35
CA ASN A 107 9.03 -4.55 -21.46
C ASN A 107 9.13 -3.08 -21.88
N SER A 108 9.05 -2.77 -23.18
CA SER A 108 8.97 -1.37 -23.64
C SER A 108 7.65 -0.68 -23.27
N HIS A 109 6.58 -1.44 -23.04
CA HIS A 109 5.27 -0.95 -22.60
C HIS A 109 5.03 -1.21 -21.12
N ARG A 110 6.09 -1.20 -20.31
CA ARG A 110 5.98 -1.40 -18.86
C ARG A 110 5.08 -0.32 -18.26
N PRO A 111 4.03 -0.70 -17.49
CA PRO A 111 3.16 0.29 -16.88
C PRO A 111 3.89 0.99 -15.75
N GLU A 112 4.00 2.31 -15.86
CA GLU A 112 4.53 3.20 -14.85
C GLU A 112 3.39 3.99 -14.17
N TYR A 113 3.66 4.42 -12.95
CA TYR A 113 2.79 5.28 -12.18
C TYR A 113 3.62 6.33 -11.47
N THR A 114 3.05 7.52 -11.33
CA THR A 114 3.64 8.63 -10.61
C THR A 114 3.05 8.71 -9.21
N LEU A 115 3.75 9.39 -8.31
CA LEU A 115 3.32 9.65 -6.93
C LEU A 115 2.93 11.11 -6.71
N ASN A 116 2.94 11.94 -7.75
CA ASN A 116 2.80 13.40 -7.66
C ASN A 116 1.50 13.81 -6.97
N HIS A 117 0.38 13.16 -7.31
CA HIS A 117 -0.92 13.47 -6.70
C HIS A 117 -0.94 13.15 -5.20
N LEU A 118 -0.21 12.13 -4.76
CA LEU A 118 -0.10 11.79 -3.33
C LEU A 118 0.73 12.80 -2.56
N VAL A 119 1.81 13.29 -3.16
CA VAL A 119 2.66 14.31 -2.51
C VAL A 119 1.86 15.59 -2.30
N ILE A 120 1.10 16.02 -3.31
CA ILE A 120 0.25 17.22 -3.23
C ILE A 120 -0.89 17.04 -2.21
N GLU A 121 -1.53 15.85 -2.19
CA GLU A 121 -2.59 15.55 -1.22
C GLU A 121 -2.07 15.53 0.22
N ARG A 122 -0.84 15.04 0.43
CA ARG A 122 -0.21 14.97 1.76
C ARG A 122 0.35 16.31 2.22
N TYR A 123 0.90 17.10 1.30
CA TYR A 123 1.52 18.39 1.57
C TYR A 123 0.86 19.49 0.72
N PRO A 124 -0.32 20.01 1.14
CA PRO A 124 -1.04 21.02 0.38
C PRO A 124 -0.27 22.34 0.25
N SER A 125 0.60 22.64 1.20
CA SER A 125 1.45 23.84 1.20
C SER A 125 2.94 23.47 1.21
N PHE A 126 3.77 24.36 0.67
CA PHE A 126 5.23 24.19 0.69
C PHE A 126 5.79 24.11 2.12
N THR A 127 5.20 24.86 3.05
CA THR A 127 5.57 24.81 4.47
C THR A 127 5.32 23.45 5.10
N ASP A 128 4.25 22.74 4.70
CA ASP A 128 4.00 21.39 5.20
C ASP A 128 5.05 20.40 4.69
N ALA A 129 5.44 20.53 3.41
CA ALA A 129 6.50 19.72 2.84
C ALA A 129 7.87 19.97 3.52
N LEU A 130 8.20 21.23 3.84
CA LEU A 130 9.45 21.57 4.52
C LEU A 130 9.54 20.98 5.93
N ARG A 131 8.42 20.92 6.68
CA ARG A 131 8.40 20.38 8.05
C ARG A 131 8.75 18.90 8.10
N ASP A 132 8.35 18.14 7.09
CA ASP A 132 8.58 16.69 6.98
C ASP A 132 9.85 16.33 6.18
N LEU A 133 10.58 17.32 5.64
CA LEU A 133 11.72 17.10 4.75
C LEU A 133 12.89 16.38 5.44
N ASP A 134 13.09 16.60 6.74
CA ASP A 134 14.20 16.04 7.51
C ASP A 134 14.19 14.50 7.54
N ASP A 135 13.02 13.88 7.74
CA ASP A 135 12.87 12.41 7.75
C ASP A 135 13.23 11.79 6.38
N ALA A 136 12.82 12.47 5.29
CA ALA A 136 13.17 12.05 3.94
C ALA A 136 14.68 12.15 3.67
N LEU A 137 15.31 13.26 4.08
CA LEU A 137 16.75 13.49 3.89
C LEU A 137 17.58 12.48 4.69
N CYS A 138 17.22 12.21 5.95
CA CYS A 138 17.91 11.23 6.78
C CYS A 138 17.99 9.85 6.10
N MET A 139 16.88 9.39 5.51
CA MET A 139 16.85 8.12 4.80
C MET A 139 17.66 8.14 3.50
N VAL A 140 17.61 9.24 2.74
CA VAL A 140 18.41 9.40 1.51
C VAL A 140 19.90 9.34 1.82
N PHE A 141 20.37 10.09 2.82
CA PHE A 141 21.78 10.08 3.23
C PHE A 141 22.24 8.71 3.74
N LEU A 142 21.37 8.00 4.47
CA LEU A 142 21.64 6.63 4.90
C LEU A 142 21.86 5.70 3.71
N PHE A 143 20.98 5.74 2.70
CA PHE A 143 21.12 4.90 1.50
C PHE A 143 22.32 5.31 0.64
N ALA A 144 22.62 6.60 0.53
CA ALA A 144 23.79 7.10 -0.20
C ALA A 144 25.12 6.60 0.41
N SER A 145 25.16 6.46 1.74
CA SER A 145 26.34 6.03 2.51
C SER A 145 26.50 4.51 2.58
N MET A 146 25.45 3.73 2.25
CA MET A 146 25.49 2.28 2.35
C MET A 146 26.15 1.62 1.12
N PRO A 147 26.91 0.51 1.32
CA PRO A 147 27.43 -0.26 0.20
C PRO A 147 26.31 -1.00 -0.55
N SER A 148 26.54 -1.29 -1.83
CA SER A 148 25.62 -2.06 -2.66
C SER A 148 25.40 -3.48 -2.11
N VAL A 149 24.21 -3.74 -1.56
CA VAL A 149 23.77 -5.06 -1.07
C VAL A 149 22.82 -5.75 -2.05
N LYS A 150 22.80 -7.08 -2.10
CA LYS A 150 21.97 -7.87 -3.05
C LYS A 150 20.47 -7.56 -3.02
N ARG A 151 19.94 -7.08 -1.89
CA ARG A 151 18.51 -6.75 -1.72
C ARG A 151 18.14 -5.35 -2.21
N VAL A 152 19.11 -4.46 -2.39
CA VAL A 152 18.89 -3.08 -2.80
C VAL A 152 19.49 -2.89 -4.20
N PRO A 153 18.70 -2.46 -5.20
CA PRO A 153 19.22 -2.21 -6.54
C PRO A 153 20.30 -1.11 -6.52
N LYS A 154 21.41 -1.33 -7.22
CA LYS A 154 22.50 -0.34 -7.34
C LYS A 154 22.00 1.02 -7.82
N GLN A 155 21.12 1.01 -8.82
CA GLN A 155 20.54 2.23 -9.39
C GLN A 155 19.86 3.11 -8.32
N GLY A 156 19.14 2.51 -7.37
CA GLY A 156 18.47 3.28 -6.32
C GLY A 156 19.42 3.92 -5.31
N ILE A 157 20.59 3.30 -5.08
CA ILE A 157 21.65 3.88 -4.22
C ILE A 157 22.33 5.04 -4.93
N GLU A 158 22.61 4.91 -6.23
CA GLU A 158 23.21 6.00 -7.02
C GLU A 158 22.25 7.20 -7.17
N GLU A 159 20.94 6.97 -7.27
CA GLU A 159 19.93 8.05 -7.26
C GLU A 159 19.86 8.82 -5.93
N CYS A 160 20.41 8.27 -4.83
CA CYS A 160 20.44 8.91 -3.52
C CYS A 160 21.72 9.75 -3.28
N LYS A 161 22.74 9.64 -4.13
CA LYS A 161 23.99 10.41 -4.04
C LYS A 161 23.88 11.73 -4.79
#